data_AF-A0A527XT11-F1
#
_entry.id   AF-A0A527XT11-F1
#
_cell.length_a   1.000
_cell.length_b   1.000
_cell.length_c   1.000
_cell.angle_alpha   90.00
_cell.angle_beta   90.00
_cell.angle_gamma   90.00
#
_symmetry.space_group_name_H-M   'P 1'
#
loop_
_entity.id
_entity.type
_entity.pdbx_description
1 polymer ?
#
loop_
_entity_poly.entity_id
_entity_poly.type
_entity_poly.pdbx_seq_one_letter_code
_entity_poly.pdbx_strand_id
1 'polypeptide(L)' 'MQANSGAKLGIGVIGCGNISMTYLRNAAFFAGVELRACADISAEMAVLRGKEYGIRALGVDALLA' A
#
# COMPACT_ATOMS: atom_id res chain seq x y z
N MET A 1 -3.30 -19.36 -16.47
CA MET A 1 -3.47 -19.15 -15.01
C MET A 1 -4.90 -18.72 -14.79
N GLN A 2 -5.72 -19.55 -14.13
CA GLN A 2 -7.11 -19.21 -13.83
C GLN A 2 -7.11 -18.21 -12.67
N ALA A 3 -7.63 -17.00 -12.90
CA ALA A 3 -7.86 -16.04 -11.83
C ALA A 3 -9.09 -16.49 -11.05
N ASN A 4 -8.93 -16.76 -9.75
CA ASN A 4 -10.03 -17.15 -8.89
C ASN A 4 -10.96 -15.93 -8.72
N SER A 5 -12.16 -16.02 -9.25
CA SER A 5 -13.20 -14.99 -9.14
C SER A 5 -13.66 -14.90 -7.67
N GLY A 6 -13.37 -13.79 -6.99
CA GLY A 6 -14.07 -13.49 -5.72
C GLY A 6 -13.53 -12.33 -4.90
N ALA A 7 -12.24 -12.28 -4.59
CA ALA A 7 -11.70 -11.20 -3.74
C ALA A 7 -10.21 -10.95 -4.04
N LYS A 8 -9.85 -9.67 -4.20
CA LYS A 8 -8.45 -9.25 -4.22
C LYS A 8 -7.90 -9.27 -2.80
N LEU A 9 -6.66 -9.72 -2.64
CA LEU A 9 -5.94 -9.62 -1.37
C LEU A 9 -5.62 -8.15 -1.09
N GLY A 10 -6.18 -7.61 0.00
CA GLY A 10 -5.83 -6.27 0.48
C GLY A 10 -4.41 -6.26 1.02
N ILE A 11 -3.57 -5.36 0.53
CA ILE A 11 -2.18 -5.20 0.99
C ILE A 11 -1.94 -3.81 1.55
N GLY A 12 -1.03 -3.74 2.52
CA GLY A 12 -0.46 -2.51 3.03
C GLY A 12 1.07 -2.55 2.93
N VAL A 13 1.70 -1.38 2.81
CA VAL A 13 3.16 -1.25 2.70
C VAL A 13 3.70 -0.44 3.87
N ILE A 14 4.69 -0.99 4.58
CA ILE A 14 5.47 -0.27 5.60
C ILE A 14 6.76 0.24 4.96
N GLY A 15 7.01 1.53 5.09
CA GLY A 15 8.14 2.24 4.46
C GLY A 15 7.68 3.07 3.26
N CYS A 16 7.74 4.39 3.41
CA CYS A 16 7.28 5.41 2.47
C CYS A 16 8.42 6.25 1.88
N GLY A 17 9.67 5.77 1.97
CA GLY A 17 10.86 6.42 1.39
C GLY A 17 10.91 6.36 -0.14
N ASN A 18 12.00 6.84 -0.75
CA ASN A 18 12.10 7.03 -2.21
C ASN A 18 11.79 5.76 -3.03
N ILE A 19 12.23 4.59 -2.58
CA ILE A 19 12.01 3.33 -3.32
C ILE A 19 10.57 2.81 -3.22
N SER A 20 9.78 3.29 -2.25
CA SER A 20 8.42 2.83 -1.99
C SER A 20 7.52 3.01 -3.22
N MET A 21 7.76 4.07 -4.00
CA MET A 21 7.05 4.38 -5.24
C MET A 21 7.03 3.19 -6.21
N THR A 22 8.14 2.45 -6.29
CA THR A 22 8.24 1.28 -7.18
C THR A 22 7.26 0.19 -6.76
N TYR A 23 7.17 -0.13 -5.48
CA TYR A 23 6.25 -1.17 -4.98
C TYR A 23 4.79 -0.71 -5.10
N LEU A 24 4.50 0.53 -4.70
CA LEU A 24 3.14 1.08 -4.72
C LEU A 24 2.61 1.20 -6.16
N ARG A 25 3.44 1.65 -7.11
CA ARG A 25 3.07 1.68 -8.54
C ARG A 25 2.88 0.28 -9.09
N ASN A 26 3.80 -0.64 -8.78
CA ASN A 26 3.76 -1.97 -9.37
C ASN A 26 2.64 -2.85 -8.80
N ALA A 27 2.14 -2.56 -7.59
CA ALA A 27 1.00 -3.26 -7.00
C ALA A 27 -0.22 -3.30 -7.94
N ALA A 28 -0.45 -2.24 -8.72
CA ALA A 28 -1.55 -2.16 -9.69
C ALA A 28 -1.45 -3.19 -10.83
N PHE A 29 -0.27 -3.75 -11.12
CA PHE A 29 -0.09 -4.75 -12.17
C PHE A 29 -0.46 -6.17 -11.73
N PHE A 30 -0.60 -6.41 -10.42
CA PHE A 30 -0.93 -7.73 -9.90
C PHE A 30 -2.45 -7.86 -9.76
N ALA A 31 -3.08 -8.60 -10.66
CA ALA A 31 -4.55 -8.76 -10.70
C ALA A 31 -5.16 -9.31 -9.38
N GLY A 32 -4.37 -10.02 -8.57
CA GLY A 32 -4.79 -10.65 -7.33
C GLY A 32 -4.69 -9.77 -6.07
N VAL A 33 -4.18 -8.53 -6.17
CA VAL A 33 -3.98 -7.66 -4.99
C VAL A 33 -4.65 -6.31 -5.14
N GLU A 34 -4.92 -5.68 -4.01
CA GLU A 34 -5.44 -4.33 -3.91
C GLU A 34 -4.64 -3.57 -2.85
N LEU A 35 -3.97 -2.49 -3.25
CA LEU A 35 -3.23 -1.62 -2.34
C LEU A 35 -4.21 -0.75 -1.54
N ARG A 36 -4.23 -0.89 -0.21
CA ARG A 36 -5.24 -0.25 0.66
C ARG A 36 -4.70 0.76 1.66
N ALA A 37 -3.42 0.68 2.00
CA ALA A 37 -2.79 1.56 2.96
C ALA A 37 -1.26 1.59 2.83
N CYS A 38 -0.64 2.64 3.35
CA CYS A 38 0.79 2.69 3.63
C CYS A 38 1.04 3.21 5.05
N ALA A 39 2.16 2.82 5.63
CA ALA A 39 2.61 3.27 6.93
C ALA A 39 4.11 3.57 6.94
N ASP A 40 4.53 4.44 7.84
CA ASP A 40 5.93 4.79 8.05
C ASP A 40 6.13 5.28 9.49
N ILE A 41 7.38 5.29 9.96
CA ILE A 41 7.75 5.92 11.23
C ILE A 41 7.60 7.45 11.16
N SER A 42 7.81 8.02 9.96
CA SER A 42 7.51 9.42 9.67
C SER A 42 6.08 9.55 9.16
N ALA A 43 5.21 10.14 9.99
CA ALA A 43 3.83 10.43 9.62
C ALA A 43 3.72 11.27 8.34
N GLU A 44 4.64 12.22 8.13
CA GLU A 44 4.69 13.05 6.92
C GLU A 44 4.91 12.20 5.67
N MET A 45 5.83 11.24 5.72
CA MET A 45 6.12 10.36 4.58
C MET A 45 4.93 9.45 4.25
N ALA A 46 4.27 8.91 5.28
CA ALA A 46 3.06 8.11 5.10
C ALA A 46 1.93 8.93 4.46
N VAL A 47 1.71 10.17 4.92
CA VAL A 47 0.70 11.09 4.36
C VAL A 47 1.03 11.46 2.92
N LEU A 48 2.29 11.78 2.62
CA LEU A 48 2.75 12.09 1.27
C LEU A 48 2.44 10.94 0.30
N ARG A 49 2.89 9.72 0.62
CA ARG A 49 2.66 8.54 -0.23
C ARG A 49 1.20 8.13 -0.30
N GLY A 50 0.49 8.19 0.82
CA GLY A 50 -0.95 7.93 0.88
C GLY A 50 -1.73 8.84 -0.08
N LYS A 51 -1.37 10.14 -0.11
CA LYS A 51 -1.98 11.11 -1.02
C LYS A 51 -1.66 10.83 -2.49
N GLU A 52 -0.40 10.54 -2.83
CA GLU A 52 0.00 10.30 -4.23
C GLU A 52 -0.65 9.05 -4.84
N TYR A 53 -0.87 8.02 -4.04
CA TYR A 53 -1.46 6.75 -4.49
C TYR A 53 -2.95 6.61 -4.14
N GLY A 54 -3.54 7.59 -3.48
CA GLY A 54 -4.96 7.58 -3.11
C GLY A 54 -5.33 6.50 -2.09
N ILE A 55 -4.42 6.18 -1.15
CA ILE A 55 -4.59 5.15 -0.13
C ILE A 55 -4.48 5.71 1.28
N ARG A 56 -4.91 4.93 2.28
CA ARG A 56 -4.87 5.36 3.68
C ARG A 56 -3.42 5.47 4.18
N ALA A 57 -3.08 6.59 4.80
CA ALA A 57 -1.83 6.76 5.53
C ALA A 57 -2.04 6.42 7.01
N LEU A 58 -1.24 5.51 7.56
CA LEU A 58 -1.37 5.01 8.93
C LEU A 58 -0.02 5.05 9.66
N GLY A 59 -0.05 4.96 10.99
CA GLY A 59 1.11 4.54 11.77
C GLY A 59 1.34 3.02 11.63
N VAL A 60 2.57 2.55 11.90
CA VAL A 60 2.94 1.13 11.74
C VAL A 60 2.04 0.22 12.56
N ASP A 61 1.83 0.53 13.84
CA ASP A 61 0.97 -0.29 14.72
C ASP A 61 -0.48 -0.32 14.23
N ALA A 62 -1.00 0.82 13.77
CA ALA A 62 -2.36 0.91 13.24
C ALA A 62 -2.56 0.12 11.94
N LEU A 63 -1.49 -0.10 11.16
CA LEU A 63 -1.54 -0.95 9.97
C LEU A 63 -1.53 -2.44 10.29
N LEU A 64 -0.90 -2.84 11.40
CA LEU A 64 -0.74 -4.23 11.83
C LEU A 64 -1.85 -4.73 12.77
N ALA A 65 -2.73 -3.83 13.23
CA ALA A 65 -3.85 -4.12 14.14
C ALA A 65 -5.02 -4.85 13.49
#